data_AF-A0A2E1I739-F1
#
_entry.id   AF-A0A2E1I739-F1
#
_cell.length_a   1.000
_cell.length_b   1.000
_cell.length_c   1.000
_cell.angle_alpha   90.00
_cell.angle_beta   90.00
_cell.angle_gamma   90.00
#
_symmetry.space_group_name_H-M   'P 1'
#
loop_
_entity.id
_entity.type
_entity.pdbx_description
1 polymer ?
#
loop_
_entity_poly.entity_id
_entity_poly.type
_entity_poly.pdbx_seq_one_letter_code
_entity_poly.pdbx_strand_id
1 'polypeptide(L)'
;MTSEFQPPRDSILGELYFHTIAQSFLMILLGVGLLLFSVIVNENLRDDVYFTPGEWTDDKGIQWRRTNGGLLYWWDGSEWIKLQSTA
;
A
#
# COMPACT_ATOMS: atom_id res chain seq x y z
N MET A 1 -7.87 31.70 -55.85
CA MET A 1 -6.98 32.02 -54.72
C MET A 1 -7.55 31.35 -53.48
N THR A 2 -7.05 30.16 -53.15
CA THR A 2 -7.43 29.43 -51.94
C THR A 2 -6.63 30.00 -50.79
N SER A 3 -7.28 30.85 -49.98
CA SER A 3 -6.72 31.32 -48.71
C SER A 3 -6.63 30.12 -47.77
N GLU A 4 -5.45 29.51 -47.66
CA GLU A 4 -5.17 28.56 -46.60
C GLU A 4 -5.28 29.29 -45.26
N PHE A 5 -6.31 28.95 -44.50
CA PHE A 5 -6.46 29.40 -43.13
C PHE A 5 -5.36 28.72 -42.31
N GLN A 6 -4.25 29.42 -42.10
CA GLN A 6 -3.27 29.02 -41.09
C GLN A 6 -3.82 29.46 -39.73
N PRO A 7 -4.23 28.53 -38.84
CA PRO A 7 -4.65 28.90 -37.51
C PRO A 7 -3.47 29.60 -36.81
N PRO A 8 -3.70 30.69 -36.05
CA PRO A 8 -2.63 31.45 -35.43
C PRO A 8 -1.86 30.54 -34.47
N ARG A 9 -0.57 30.37 -34.79
CA ARG A 9 0.42 29.57 -34.05
C ARG A 9 0.60 30.02 -32.59
N ASP A 10 0.06 31.19 -32.23
CA ASP A 10 0.15 31.85 -30.93
C ASP A 10 -1.24 32.05 -30.28
N SER A 11 -2.14 31.06 -30.45
CA SER A 11 -3.45 31.13 -29.80
C SER A 11 -3.35 30.78 -28.33
N ILE A 12 -3.56 31.76 -27.44
CA ILE A 12 -3.61 31.63 -25.97
C ILE A 12 -4.50 30.45 -25.53
N LEU A 13 -5.58 30.17 -26.28
CA LEU A 13 -6.46 29.03 -26.04
C LEU A 13 -5.74 27.69 -26.26
N GLY A 14 -4.92 27.56 -27.30
CA GLY A 14 -4.14 26.35 -27.58
C GLY A 14 -3.07 26.07 -26.52
N GLU A 15 -2.41 27.12 -26.03
CA GLU A 15 -1.46 27.04 -24.93
C GLU A 15 -2.16 26.62 -23.61
N LEU A 16 -3.32 27.22 -23.32
CA LEU A 16 -4.15 26.85 -22.17
C LEU A 16 -4.64 25.39 -22.23
N TYR A 17 -5.07 24.92 -23.40
CA TYR A 17 -5.47 23.52 -23.61
C TYR A 17 -4.29 22.58 -23.41
N PHE A 18 -3.12 22.89 -23.95
CA PHE A 18 -1.92 22.08 -23.78
C PHE A 18 -1.50 21.98 -22.31
N HIS A 19 -1.49 23.09 -21.58
CA HIS A 19 -1.17 23.10 -20.15
C HIS A 19 -2.17 22.28 -19.32
N THR A 20 -3.47 22.40 -19.61
CA THR A 20 -4.51 21.65 -18.90
C THR A 20 -4.37 20.14 -19.12
N ILE A 21 -4.07 19.74 -20.36
CA ILE A 21 -3.83 18.34 -20.73
C ILE A 21 -2.56 17.82 -20.02
N ALA A 22 -1.47 18.58 -20.04
CA ALA A 22 -0.22 18.21 -19.38
C ALA A 22 -0.39 18.05 -17.85
N GLN A 23 -1.13 18.95 -17.20
CA GLN A 23 -1.44 18.86 -15.77
C GLN A 23 -2.30 17.63 -15.45
N SER A 24 -3.24 17.28 -16.33
CA SER A 24 -4.06 16.08 -16.17
C SER A 24 -3.21 14.81 -16.21
N PHE A 25 -2.27 14.72 -17.16
CA PHE A 25 -1.32 13.60 -17.22
C PHE A 25 -0.46 13.51 -15.96
N LEU A 26 0.04 14.65 -15.46
CA LEU A 26 0.83 14.68 -14.23
C LEU A 26 0.02 14.17 -13.02
N MET A 27 -1.23 14.60 -12.88
CA MET A 27 -2.12 14.14 -11.81
C MET A 27 -2.45 12.66 -11.92
N ILE A 28 -2.68 12.14 -13.13
CA ILE A 28 -2.92 10.71 -13.37
C ILE A 28 -1.68 9.91 -12.99
N LEU A 29 -0.49 10.32 -13.43
CA LEU A 29 0.76 9.63 -13.10
C LEU A 29 1.03 9.63 -11.59
N LEU A 30 0.78 10.76 -10.92
CA LEU A 30 0.92 10.88 -9.48
C LEU A 30 -0.07 9.97 -8.74
N GLY A 31 -1.33 9.94 -9.18
CA GLY A 31 -2.36 9.06 -8.61
C GLY A 31 -2.05 7.57 -8.80
N VAL A 32 -1.63 7.15 -10.00
CA VAL A 32 -1.22 5.77 -10.28
C VAL A 32 0.03 5.41 -9.45
N GLY A 33 1.00 6.32 -9.37
CA GLY A 33 2.21 6.13 -8.56
C GLY A 33 1.89 5.90 -7.08
N LEU A 34 0.97 6.69 -6.51
CA LEU A 34 0.51 6.53 -5.12
C LEU A 34 -0.22 5.21 -4.89
N LEU A 35 -1.03 4.75 -5.85
CA LEU A 35 -1.72 3.45 -5.75
C LEU A 35 -0.71 2.30 -5.76
N LEU A 36 0.25 2.31 -6.69
CA LEU A 36 1.29 1.30 -6.76
C LEU A 36 2.17 1.32 -5.50
N PHE A 37 2.56 2.50 -5.03
CA PHE A 37 3.30 2.64 -3.77
C PHE A 37 2.51 2.06 -2.59
N SER A 38 1.21 2.31 -2.50
CA SER A 38 0.36 1.77 -1.44
C SER A 38 0.27 0.26 -1.48
N VAL A 39 0.20 -0.35 -2.68
CA VAL A 39 0.20 -1.81 -2.85
C VAL A 39 1.53 -2.39 -2.38
N ILE A 40 2.65 -1.85 -2.88
CA ILE A 40 3.99 -2.32 -2.52
C ILE A 40 4.23 -2.20 -1.01
N VAL A 41 3.89 -1.06 -0.40
CA VAL A 41 4.05 -0.86 1.04
C VAL A 41 3.15 -1.82 1.85
N ASN A 42 1.91 -2.06 1.42
CA ASN A 42 1.01 -2.99 2.09
C ASN A 42 1.52 -4.45 2.00
N GLU A 43 2.02 -4.87 0.85
CA GLU A 43 2.62 -6.20 0.69
C GLU A 43 3.86 -6.37 1.58
N ASN A 44 4.76 -5.38 1.60
CA ASN A 44 5.97 -5.45 2.44
C ASN A 44 5.65 -5.37 3.95
N LEU A 45 4.62 -4.61 4.36
CA LEU A 45 4.20 -4.55 5.76
C LEU A 45 3.45 -5.81 6.22
N ARG A 46 2.77 -6.52 5.32
CA ARG A 46 2.12 -7.79 5.65
C ARG A 46 3.14 -8.87 6.02
N ASP A 47 4.30 -8.87 5.38
CA ASP A 47 5.32 -9.89 5.62
C ASP A 47 6.12 -9.64 6.91
N ASP A 48 6.36 -8.37 7.29
CA ASP A 48 7.24 -8.05 8.42
C ASP A 48 6.52 -7.94 9.79
N VAL A 49 5.22 -7.66 9.83
CA VAL A 49 4.59 -7.24 11.10
C VAL A 49 4.05 -8.40 11.95
N TYR A 50 3.86 -9.64 11.44
CA TYR A 50 3.18 -10.68 12.24
C TYR A 50 3.62 -12.16 12.09
N PHE A 51 4.72 -12.52 11.45
CA PHE A 51 4.95 -13.96 11.16
C PHE A 51 6.26 -14.57 11.62
N THR A 52 7.07 -13.88 12.43
CA THR A 52 8.26 -14.51 13.01
C THR A 52 7.87 -15.52 14.10
N PRO A 53 8.27 -16.80 13.94
CA PRO A 53 8.16 -17.78 15.00
C PRO A 53 9.02 -17.32 16.18
N GLY A 54 8.50 -17.49 17.40
CA GLY A 54 9.19 -17.01 18.57
C GLY A 54 8.36 -17.12 19.83
N GLU A 55 9.03 -16.86 20.93
CA GLU A 55 8.44 -16.78 22.25
C GLU A 55 8.65 -15.37 22.80
N TRP A 56 7.62 -14.80 23.42
CA TRP A 56 7.71 -13.51 24.06
C TRP A 56 6.83 -13.48 25.30
N THR A 57 7.08 -12.52 26.19
CA THR A 57 6.25 -12.28 27.37
C THR A 57 5.60 -10.91 27.22
N ASP A 58 4.31 -10.80 27.46
CA ASP A 58 3.62 -9.51 27.43
C ASP A 58 3.81 -8.69 28.71
N ASP A 59 3.25 -7.49 28.72
CA ASP A 59 3.26 -6.56 29.86
C ASP A 59 2.53 -7.10 31.10
N LYS A 60 1.70 -8.14 30.93
CA LYS A 60 0.97 -8.83 31.99
C LYS A 60 1.70 -10.08 32.50
N GLY A 61 2.88 -10.39 31.95
CA GLY A 61 3.65 -11.57 32.31
C GLY A 61 3.16 -12.86 31.67
N ILE A 62 2.24 -12.81 30.71
CA ILE A 62 1.76 -13.99 29.98
C ILE A 62 2.81 -14.37 28.94
N GLN A 63 3.23 -15.63 28.96
CA GLN A 63 4.16 -16.16 27.96
C GLN A 63 3.38 -16.61 26.72
N TRP A 64 3.84 -16.13 25.57
CA TRP A 64 3.27 -16.40 24.27
C TRP A 64 4.28 -17.16 23.42
N ARG A 65 3.79 -18.09 22.60
CA ARG A 65 4.59 -18.82 21.61
C ARG A 65 3.87 -18.84 20.28
N ARG A 66 4.58 -18.49 19.21
CA ARG A 66 4.12 -18.68 17.84
C ARG A 66 5.03 -19.66 17.10
N THR A 67 4.43 -20.64 16.44
CA THR A 67 5.17 -21.64 15.65
C THR A 67 5.24 -21.25 14.18
N ASN A 68 6.17 -21.86 13.43
CA ASN A 68 6.32 -21.69 11.97
C ASN A 68 5.01 -21.88 11.18
N GLY A 69 4.04 -22.63 11.72
CA GLY A 69 2.73 -22.83 11.09
C GLY A 69 1.70 -21.74 11.37
N GLY A 70 2.11 -20.60 11.93
CA GLY A 70 1.23 -19.47 12.26
C GLY A 70 0.35 -19.66 13.50
N LEU A 71 0.44 -20.83 14.16
CA LEU A 71 -0.33 -21.14 15.36
C LEU A 71 0.18 -20.35 16.57
N LEU A 72 -0.75 -19.74 17.30
CA LEU A 72 -0.49 -18.96 18.51
C LEU A 72 -0.89 -19.77 19.75
N TYR A 73 0.00 -19.77 20.74
CA TYR A 73 -0.16 -20.43 22.03
C TYR A 73 0.11 -19.44 23.17
N TRP A 74 -0.54 -19.66 24.31
CA TRP A 74 -0.23 -19.00 25.57
C TRP A 74 0.07 -20.06 26.64
N TRP A 75 0.94 -19.72 27.61
CA TRP A 75 1.33 -20.62 28.70
C TRP A 75 0.40 -20.43 29.90
N ASP A 76 -0.19 -21.52 30.38
CA ASP A 76 -1.10 -21.49 31.54
C ASP A 76 -0.42 -21.72 32.90
N GLY A 77 0.89 -22.00 32.88
CA GLY A 77 1.67 -22.40 34.07
C GLY A 77 2.12 -23.86 34.04
N SER A 78 1.52 -24.69 33.19
CA SER A 78 1.78 -26.13 33.09
C SER A 78 1.90 -26.63 31.65
N GLU A 79 1.11 -26.08 30.73
CA GLU A 79 1.07 -26.47 29.33
C GLU A 79 0.84 -25.28 28.39
N TRP A 80 1.11 -25.53 27.09
CA TRP A 80 0.88 -24.56 26.03
C TRP A 80 -0.54 -24.72 25.47
N ILE A 81 -1.39 -23.72 25.68
CA ILE A 81 -2.78 -23.74 25.23
C ILE A 81 -2.88 -23.07 23.86
N LYS A 82 -3.35 -23.84 22.86
CA LYS A 82 -3.55 -23.35 21.50
C LYS A 82 -4.78 -22.44 21.43
N LEU A 83 -4.61 -21.23 20.91
CA LEU A 83 -5.75 -20.39 20.54
C LEU A 83 -6.36 -20.91 19.23
N GLN A 84 -7.59 -21.39 19.29
CA GLN A 84 -8.39 -21.61 18.09
C GLN A 84 -8.89 -20.25 17.61
N SER A 85 -8.59 -19.92 16.35
CA SER A 85 -9.26 -18.82 15.66
C SER A 85 -10.72 -19.24 15.44
N THR A 86 -11.65 -18.68 16.20
CA THR A 86 -13.06 -18.70 15.83
C THR A 86 -13.21 -17.91 14.54
N ALA A 87 -13.45 -18.63 13.44
CA ALA A 87 -13.82 -18.05 12.15
C ALA A 87 -15.23 -17.44 12.22
#